data_AF-A0A4Q7LYS8-F1
#
_entry.id   AF-A0A4Q7LYS8-F1
#
_cell.length_a   1.000
_cell.length_b   1.000
_cell.length_c   1.000
_cell.angle_alpha   90.00
_cell.angle_beta   90.00
_cell.angle_gamma   90.00
#
_symmetry.space_group_name_H-M   'P 1'
#
loop_
_entity.id
_entity.type
_entity.pdbx_description
1 polymer ?
#
loop_
_entity_poly.entity_id
_entity_poly.type
_entity_poly.pdbx_seq_one_letter_code
_entity_poly.pdbx_strand_id
1 'polypeptide(L)'
;MAEPVTELWPVTLYAASWVDTADVAEQWPDAVDLEPTLVARVLAAAQEQCEAFAPALAPGQEVPASWKVAVVMQARAIYRATIAGSNDQIGADGLTVTVFPMDWTVQRLLRPKRGRIRVA
;
A
#
# COMPACT_ATOMS: atom_id res chain seq x y z
N MET A 1 9.31 21.32 29.82
CA MET A 1 8.99 19.89 29.61
C MET A 1 7.86 19.87 28.60
N ALA A 2 8.16 19.50 27.36
CA ALA A 2 7.16 19.41 26.29
C ALA A 2 6.60 18.00 26.31
N GLU A 3 5.28 17.89 26.46
CA GLU A 3 4.58 16.61 26.37
C GLU A 3 4.62 16.10 24.91
N PRO A 4 4.84 14.80 24.67
CA PRO A 4 4.84 14.28 23.32
C PRO A 4 3.41 14.29 22.78
N VAL A 5 3.21 15.02 21.69
CA VAL A 5 1.98 15.05 20.89
C VAL A 5 1.69 13.64 20.40
N THR A 6 0.97 12.89 21.22
CA THR A 6 0.35 11.61 20.89
C THR A 6 -1.06 11.95 20.38
N GLU A 7 -1.14 12.83 19.38
CA GLU A 7 -2.36 12.92 18.57
C GLU A 7 -2.38 11.67 17.72
N LEU A 8 -3.01 10.67 18.31
CA LEU A 8 -3.38 9.41 17.71
C LEU A 8 -4.05 9.74 16.38
N TRP A 9 -3.30 9.55 15.30
CA TRP A 9 -3.85 9.23 13.98
C TRP A 9 -5.14 8.41 14.24
N PRO A 10 -6.27 8.76 13.62
CA PRO A 10 -7.51 8.12 14.02
C PRO A 10 -7.34 6.63 13.76
N VAL A 11 -7.51 5.82 14.82
CA VAL A 11 -7.62 4.34 14.82
C VAL A 11 -8.86 3.87 14.06
N THR A 12 -9.21 4.61 13.02
CA THR A 12 -10.20 4.26 12.03
C THR A 12 -9.57 3.14 11.25
N LEU A 13 -9.99 1.91 11.61
CA LEU A 13 -10.10 0.77 10.71
C LEU A 13 -9.95 1.23 9.27
N TYR A 14 -8.73 1.16 8.72
CA TYR A 14 -8.58 1.34 7.30
C TYR A 14 -9.51 0.29 6.67
N ALA A 15 -10.25 0.66 5.61
CA ALA A 15 -11.07 -0.33 4.90
C ALA A 15 -10.20 -1.49 4.35
N ALA A 16 -8.87 -1.30 4.34
CA ALA A 16 -7.90 -2.36 4.23
C ALA A 16 -7.88 -3.25 5.51
N SER A 17 -8.59 -4.38 5.47
CA SER A 17 -8.63 -5.34 6.58
C SER A 17 -7.30 -6.08 6.83
N TRP A 18 -6.34 -6.03 5.90
CA TRP A 18 -5.07 -6.75 6.01
C TRP A 18 -3.97 -5.94 6.70
N VAL A 19 -4.09 -4.62 6.72
CA VAL A 19 -3.01 -3.70 7.11
C VAL A 19 -3.51 -2.84 8.25
N ASP A 20 -2.74 -2.81 9.34
CA ASP A 20 -2.95 -1.85 10.41
C ASP A 20 -2.03 -0.64 10.22
N THR A 21 -1.95 0.17 11.25
CA THR A 21 -1.33 1.50 11.16
C THR A 21 0.08 1.53 11.66
N ALA A 22 0.46 0.52 12.44
CA ALA A 22 1.85 0.21 12.68
C ALA A 22 2.49 -0.27 11.37
N ASP A 23 1.81 -1.13 10.60
CA ASP A 23 2.26 -1.57 9.27
C ASP A 23 2.47 -0.37 8.32
N VAL A 24 1.54 0.59 8.30
CA VAL A 24 1.65 1.81 7.48
C VAL A 24 2.79 2.71 7.97
N ALA A 25 2.89 2.97 9.27
CA ALA A 25 3.92 3.84 9.83
C ALA A 25 5.34 3.27 9.63
N GLU A 26 5.50 1.95 9.73
CA GLU A 26 6.78 1.28 9.51
C GLU A 26 7.23 1.35 8.03
N GLN A 27 6.29 1.12 7.11
CA GLN A 27 6.62 0.91 5.70
C GLN A 27 6.46 2.15 4.81
N TRP A 28 5.63 3.10 5.26
CA TRP A 28 5.41 4.39 4.61
C TRP A 28 5.40 5.53 5.66
N PRO A 29 6.56 5.87 6.23
CA PRO A 29 6.66 6.92 7.26
C PRO A 29 6.08 8.27 6.82
N ASP A 30 6.28 8.65 5.55
CA ASP A 30 5.77 9.89 4.96
C ASP A 30 4.23 10.01 5.01
N ALA A 31 3.51 8.89 5.23
CA ALA A 31 2.05 8.90 5.32
C ALA A 31 1.52 9.72 6.50
N VAL A 32 2.34 9.95 7.54
CA VAL A 32 1.97 10.76 8.71
C VAL A 32 1.68 12.22 8.35
N ASP A 33 2.34 12.73 7.30
CA ASP A 33 2.20 14.11 6.84
C ASP A 33 1.07 14.28 5.82
N LEU A 34 0.36 13.19 5.47
CA LEU A 34 -0.71 13.19 4.49
C LEU A 34 -2.08 13.29 5.14
N GLU A 35 -3.06 13.71 4.33
CA GLU A 35 -4.44 13.76 4.79
C GLU A 35 -4.95 12.33 5.08
N PRO A 36 -5.47 12.04 6.31
CA PRO A 36 -5.81 10.68 6.71
C PRO A 36 -6.85 9.99 5.82
N THR A 37 -7.84 10.74 5.31
CA THR A 37 -8.88 10.20 4.42
C THR A 37 -8.29 9.79 3.07
N LEU A 38 -7.31 10.54 2.55
CA LEU A 38 -6.57 10.19 1.34
C LEU A 38 -5.78 8.90 1.53
N VAL A 39 -5.05 8.78 2.64
CA VAL A 39 -4.30 7.57 3.00
C VAL A 39 -5.23 6.36 3.08
N ALA A 40 -6.38 6.52 3.76
CA ALA A 40 -7.38 5.47 3.86
C ALA A 40 -7.93 5.03 2.49
N ARG A 41 -8.19 5.98 1.57
CA ARG A 41 -8.69 5.69 0.23
C ARG A 41 -7.68 4.93 -0.63
N VAL A 42 -6.42 5.33 -0.60
CA VAL A 42 -5.39 4.65 -1.40
C VAL A 42 -5.05 3.26 -0.85
N LEU A 43 -5.12 3.07 0.48
CA LEU A 43 -4.99 1.76 1.11
C LEU A 43 -6.15 0.83 0.74
N ALA A 44 -7.39 1.33 0.76
CA ALA A 44 -8.55 0.56 0.34
C ALA A 44 -8.44 0.09 -1.11
N ALA A 45 -8.13 1.02 -2.03
CA ALA A 45 -7.94 0.70 -3.45
C ALA A 45 -6.77 -0.28 -3.68
N ALA A 46 -5.68 -0.13 -2.93
CA ALA A 46 -4.55 -1.06 -2.98
C ALA A 46 -4.93 -2.46 -2.50
N GLN A 47 -5.71 -2.58 -1.42
CA GLN A 47 -6.18 -3.86 -0.93
C GLN A 47 -7.10 -4.55 -1.93
N GLU A 48 -8.07 -3.84 -2.53
CA GLU A 48 -8.95 -4.41 -3.56
C GLU A 48 -8.15 -5.00 -4.74
N GLN A 49 -7.11 -4.29 -5.19
CA GLN A 49 -6.23 -4.77 -6.27
C GLN A 49 -5.41 -5.99 -5.84
N CYS A 50 -4.88 -5.96 -4.60
CA CYS A 50 -4.11 -7.06 -4.05
C CYS A 50 -4.97 -8.30 -3.84
N GLU A 51 -6.20 -8.17 -3.33
CA GLU A 51 -7.18 -9.25 -3.19
C GLU A 51 -7.55 -9.87 -4.54
N ALA A 52 -7.78 -9.04 -5.56
CA ALA A 52 -8.10 -9.52 -6.90
C ALA A 52 -6.96 -10.32 -7.55
N PHE A 53 -5.70 -10.04 -7.18
CA PHE A 53 -4.51 -10.70 -7.73
C PHE A 53 -3.98 -11.85 -6.87
N ALA A 54 -4.18 -11.78 -5.55
CA ALA A 54 -3.70 -12.76 -4.61
C ALA A 54 -4.37 -14.13 -4.83
N PRO A 55 -3.66 -15.24 -4.56
CA PRO A 55 -4.30 -16.55 -4.54
C PRO A 55 -5.35 -16.60 -3.41
N ALA A 56 -6.39 -17.43 -3.56
CA ALA A 56 -7.38 -17.60 -2.50
C ALA A 56 -6.73 -18.17 -1.23
N LEU A 57 -6.93 -17.50 -0.09
CA LEU A 57 -6.62 -18.04 1.23
C LEU A 57 -7.67 -19.09 1.61
N ALA A 58 -7.24 -20.17 2.27
CA ALA A 58 -8.19 -21.10 2.86
C ALA A 58 -8.92 -20.43 4.04
N PRO A 59 -10.17 -20.83 4.34
CA PRO A 59 -10.92 -20.26 5.46
C PRO A 59 -10.14 -20.37 6.78
N GLY A 60 -10.00 -19.26 7.50
CA GLY A 60 -9.29 -19.22 8.79
C GLY A 60 -7.75 -19.15 8.68
N GLN A 61 -7.18 -19.05 7.47
CA GLN A 61 -5.75 -18.75 7.34
C GLN A 61 -5.48 -17.26 7.60
N GLU A 62 -4.41 -17.00 8.35
CA GLU A 62 -3.90 -15.66 8.56
C GLU A 62 -3.33 -15.08 7.26
N VAL A 63 -3.48 -13.76 7.10
CA VAL A 63 -2.93 -13.03 5.97
C VAL A 63 -1.40 -12.99 6.11
N PRO A 64 -0.63 -13.47 5.11
CA PRO A 64 0.82 -13.44 5.19
C PRO A 64 1.38 -12.02 5.33
N ALA A 65 2.43 -11.85 6.13
CA ALA A 65 3.10 -10.55 6.28
C ALA A 65 3.57 -9.95 4.93
N SER A 66 3.92 -10.77 3.95
CA SER A 66 4.29 -10.29 2.61
C SER A 66 3.13 -9.61 1.88
N TRP A 67 1.89 -9.98 2.17
CA TRP A 67 0.70 -9.37 1.55
C TRP A 67 0.42 -8.01 2.16
N LYS A 68 0.62 -7.88 3.48
CA LYS A 68 0.57 -6.58 4.15
C LYS A 68 1.55 -5.60 3.51
N VAL A 69 2.78 -6.06 3.28
CA VAL A 69 3.81 -5.26 2.59
C VAL A 69 3.39 -4.89 1.17
N ALA A 70 2.81 -5.84 0.43
CA ALA A 70 2.33 -5.61 -0.92
C ALA A 70 1.26 -4.49 -0.97
N VAL A 71 0.31 -4.50 -0.03
CA VAL A 71 -0.75 -3.49 0.07
C VAL A 71 -0.17 -2.10 0.34
N VAL A 72 0.74 -1.96 1.31
CA VAL A 72 1.33 -0.64 1.62
C VAL A 72 2.18 -0.12 0.45
N MET A 73 2.95 -1.00 -0.20
CA MET A 73 3.71 -0.64 -1.40
C MET A 73 2.81 -0.17 -2.55
N GLN A 74 1.69 -0.87 -2.79
CA GLN A 74 0.73 -0.50 -3.82
C GLN A 74 0.00 0.80 -3.49
N ALA A 75 -0.38 1.02 -2.23
CA ALA A 75 -1.00 2.27 -1.78
C ALA A 75 -0.07 3.48 -2.00
N ARG A 76 1.22 3.33 -1.68
CA ARG A 76 2.23 4.34 -1.95
C ARG A 76 2.41 4.60 -3.45
N ALA A 77 2.35 3.56 -4.28
CA ALA A 77 2.43 3.69 -5.73
C ALA A 77 1.21 4.44 -6.31
N ILE A 78 -0.01 4.11 -5.84
CA ILE A 78 -1.24 4.81 -6.21
C ILE A 78 -1.13 6.29 -5.84
N TYR A 79 -0.73 6.61 -4.60
CA TYR A 79 -0.54 7.99 -4.16
C TYR A 79 0.47 8.75 -5.04
N ARG A 80 1.64 8.15 -5.30
CA ARG A 80 2.64 8.74 -6.20
C ARG A 80 2.08 8.97 -7.60
N ALA A 81 1.29 8.05 -8.12
CA ALA A 81 0.63 8.20 -9.42
C ALA A 81 -0.38 9.35 -9.42
N THR A 82 -1.04 9.65 -8.30
CA THR A 82 -1.93 10.83 -8.20
C THR A 82 -1.15 12.16 -8.25
N ILE A 83 0.02 12.23 -7.60
CA ILE A 83 0.89 13.42 -7.66
C ILE A 83 1.50 13.57 -9.05
N ALA A 84 2.06 12.48 -9.57
CA ALA A 84 2.62 12.41 -10.92
C ALA A 84 1.55 12.78 -11.94
N GLY A 85 0.38 12.16 -11.95
CA GLY A 85 -0.71 12.50 -12.87
C GLY A 85 -1.26 13.93 -12.74
N SER A 86 -1.08 14.58 -11.59
CA SER A 86 -1.43 15.99 -11.41
C SER A 86 -0.37 16.96 -11.98
N ASN A 87 0.84 16.49 -12.29
CA ASN A 87 1.96 17.30 -12.81
C ASN A 87 2.70 16.70 -14.03
N ASP A 88 2.34 15.49 -14.51
CA ASP A 88 3.01 14.74 -15.58
C ASP A 88 2.17 14.73 -16.85
N GLN A 89 2.02 15.92 -17.42
CA GLN A 89 2.77 16.13 -18.65
C GLN A 89 3.67 17.34 -18.44
N ILE A 90 4.96 17.12 -18.20
CA ILE A 90 6.12 17.77 -18.84
C ILE A 90 7.39 17.12 -18.24
N GLY A 91 7.85 16.04 -18.86
CA GLY A 91 9.25 15.66 -18.79
C GLY A 91 10.02 16.50 -19.82
N ALA A 92 11.17 17.04 -19.45
CA ALA A 92 12.00 17.90 -20.30
C ALA A 92 12.55 17.23 -21.59
N ASP A 93 12.19 15.98 -21.87
CA ASP A 93 12.53 15.22 -23.09
C ASP A 93 11.42 14.26 -23.56
N GLY A 94 10.15 14.48 -23.18
CA GLY A 94 9.02 13.70 -23.74
C GLY A 94 8.98 12.21 -23.35
N LEU A 95 9.71 11.78 -22.32
CA LEU A 95 9.61 10.42 -21.79
C LEU A 95 8.34 10.28 -20.93
N THR A 96 7.30 9.71 -21.53
CA THR A 96 6.08 9.27 -20.83
C THR A 96 6.45 8.22 -19.77
N VAL A 97 6.28 8.55 -18.49
CA VAL A 97 6.34 7.55 -17.42
C VAL A 97 5.08 6.70 -17.50
N THR A 98 5.22 5.47 -17.98
CA THR A 98 4.12 4.50 -18.00
C THR A 98 3.74 4.13 -16.57
N VAL A 99 2.56 4.56 -16.13
CA VAL A 99 1.95 4.09 -14.88
C VAL A 99 1.52 2.65 -15.08
N PHE A 100 2.32 1.69 -14.58
CA PHE A 100 1.91 0.29 -14.57
C PHE A 100 0.84 0.07 -13.48
N PRO A 101 -0.26 -0.63 -13.78
CA PRO A 101 -1.38 -0.77 -12.84
C PRO A 101 -0.99 -1.49 -11.54
N MET A 102 0.03 -2.35 -11.56
CA MET A 102 0.59 -2.96 -10.34
C MET A 102 2.04 -3.41 -10.57
N ASP A 103 2.95 -2.98 -9.69
CA ASP A 103 4.39 -3.24 -9.83
C ASP A 103 4.72 -4.74 -9.74
N TRP A 104 5.71 -5.18 -10.52
CA TRP A 104 6.17 -6.57 -10.56
C TRP A 104 6.67 -7.08 -9.19
N THR A 105 7.16 -6.18 -8.33
CA THR A 105 7.56 -6.48 -6.95
C THR A 105 6.34 -6.80 -6.10
N VAL A 106 5.28 -5.99 -6.19
CA VAL A 106 3.98 -6.22 -5.50
C VAL A 106 3.41 -7.57 -5.93
N GLN A 107 3.41 -7.86 -7.23
CA GLN A 107 2.95 -9.15 -7.74
C GLN A 107 3.77 -10.33 -7.20
N ARG A 108 5.08 -10.18 -7.02
CA ARG A 108 5.96 -11.22 -6.47
C ARG A 108 5.78 -11.42 -4.96
N LEU A 109 5.39 -10.39 -4.22
CA LEU A 109 5.06 -10.48 -2.79
C LEU A 109 3.75 -11.24 -2.57
N LEU A 110 2.76 -11.03 -3.45
CA LEU A 110 1.49 -11.76 -3.44
C LEU A 110 1.65 -13.18 -3.99
N ARG A 111 2.41 -13.34 -5.08
CA ARG A 111 2.56 -14.60 -5.82
C ARG A 111 4.00 -14.84 -6.27
N PRO A 112 4.87 -15.39 -5.40
CA PRO A 112 6.24 -15.73 -5.76
C PRO A 112 6.33 -16.78 -6.89
N LYS A 113 7.18 -16.55 -7.90
CA LYS A 113 7.34 -17.48 -9.06
C LYS A 113 8.00 -18.81 -8.68
N ARG A 114 8.89 -18.82 -7.68
CA ARG A 114 9.63 -19.99 -7.18
C ARG A 114 9.87 -19.83 -5.68
N GLY A 115 8.91 -20.27 -4.90
CA GLY A 115 8.95 -20.25 -3.44
C GLY A 115 7.55 -20.51 -2.92
N ARG A 116 7.39 -21.50 -2.04
CA ARG A 116 6.11 -21.65 -1.32
C ARG A 116 5.89 -20.36 -0.54
N ILE A 117 4.69 -19.79 -0.65
CA ILE A 117 4.24 -18.75 0.29
C ILE A 117 4.41 -19.36 1.68
N ARG A 118 5.31 -18.79 2.49
CA ARG A 118 5.47 -19.22 3.89
C ARG A 118 4.33 -18.55 4.65
N VAL A 119 3.26 -19.30 4.87
CA VAL A 119 2.23 -18.96 5.84
C VAL A 119 2.83 -19.36 7.19
N ALA A 120 3.06 -18.38 8.06
CA ALA A 120 3.52 -18.62 9.43
C ALA A 120 2.34 -19.06 10.29
#